data_AF-A0A1B8P481-F1
#
_entry.id   AF-A0A1B8P481-F1
#
_cell.length_a   1.000
_cell.length_b   1.000
_cell.length_c   1.000
_cell.angle_alpha   90.00
_cell.angle_beta   90.00
_cell.angle_gamma   90.00
#
_symmetry.space_group_name_H-M   'P 1'
#
loop_
_entity.id
_entity.type
_entity.pdbx_description
1 polymer ?
#
loop_
_entity_poly.entity_id
_entity_poly.type
_entity_poly.pdbx_seq_one_letter_code
_entity_poly.pdbx_strand_id
1 'polypeptide(L)' 'MGDERIGEAVQAAWRKLDVVQCGYCQSGQIMAAVALLSENADPSDDDIDSVMSGNICRCATYVRIRAAIHEAATSLA' A
#
# COMPACT_ATOMS: atom_id res chain seq x y z
N MET A 1 18.57 -2.32 -0.94
CA MET A 1 18.21 -3.45 -0.03
C MET A 1 16.85 -4.02 -0.48
N GLY A 2 16.45 -5.24 -0.10
CA GLY A 2 15.20 -5.86 -0.62
C GLY A 2 13.94 -5.00 -0.46
N ASP A 3 13.81 -4.32 0.69
CA ASP A 3 12.72 -3.39 1.00
C ASP A 3 12.70 -2.12 0.13
N GLU A 4 13.82 -1.72 -0.46
CA GLU A 4 13.93 -0.48 -1.26
C GLU A 4 13.12 -0.60 -2.55
N ARG A 5 13.24 -1.74 -3.24
CA ARG A 5 12.47 -2.04 -4.45
C ARG A 5 10.96 -2.14 -4.18
N ILE A 6 10.58 -2.70 -3.03
CA ILE A 6 9.18 -2.81 -2.61
C ILE A 6 8.63 -1.41 -2.29
N GLY A 7 9.39 -0.60 -1.57
CA GLY A 7 9.04 0.80 -1.30
C GLY A 7 8.83 1.63 -2.57
N GLU A 8 9.71 1.48 -3.56
CA GLU A 8 9.57 2.13 -4.86
C GLU A 8 8.30 1.69 -5.61
N ALA A 9 8.02 0.38 -5.63
CA ALA A 9 6.81 -0.18 -6.24
C ALA A 9 5.53 0.37 -5.60
N VAL A 10 5.47 0.36 -4.26
CA VAL A 10 4.34 0.93 -3.50
C VAL A 10 4.16 2.42 -3.80
N GLN A 11 5.24 3.21 -3.77
CA GLN A 11 5.17 4.65 -4.08
C GLN A 11 4.78 4.92 -5.53
N ALA A 12 5.20 4.07 -6.48
CA ALA A 12 4.79 4.16 -7.87
C ALA A 12 3.28 3.87 -8.02
N ALA A 13 2.77 2.83 -7.37
CA ALA A 13 1.34 2.50 -7.38
C ALA A 13 0.48 3.60 -6.72
N TRP A 14 0.95 4.17 -5.60
CA TRP A 14 0.28 5.30 -4.93
C TRP A 14 0.09 6.51 -5.85
N ARG A 15 1.13 6.82 -6.64
CA ARG A 15 1.09 7.89 -7.64
C ARG A 15 0.21 7.52 -8.84
N LYS A 16 0.33 6.30 -9.34
CA LYS A 16 -0.45 5.79 -10.49
C LYS A 16 -1.96 5.86 -10.24
N LEU A 17 -2.39 5.54 -9.02
CA LEU A 17 -3.82 5.43 -8.67
C LEU A 17 -4.37 6.64 -7.89
N ASP A 18 -3.60 7.73 -7.80
CA ASP A 18 -4.02 8.96 -7.10
C ASP A 18 -4.60 8.67 -5.71
N VAL A 19 -3.84 7.89 -4.92
CA VAL A 19 -4.28 7.44 -3.59
C VAL A 19 -4.33 8.60 -2.60
N VAL A 20 -3.43 9.56 -2.75
CA VAL A 20 -3.23 10.66 -1.81
C VAL A 20 -4.36 11.69 -1.95
N GLN A 21 -4.91 12.10 -0.81
CA GLN A 21 -5.80 13.27 -0.72
C GLN A 21 -5.15 14.31 0.19
N CYS A 22 -5.45 14.32 1.50
CA CYS A 22 -4.80 15.26 2.44
C CYS A 22 -3.35 14.91 2.79
N GLY A 23 -2.86 13.71 2.44
CA GLY A 23 -1.48 13.29 2.69
C GLY A 23 -1.17 12.78 4.11
N TYR A 24 -1.97 13.13 5.12
CA TYR A 24 -1.60 12.91 6.52
C TYR A 24 -1.31 11.45 6.90
N CYS A 25 -2.17 10.52 6.50
CA CYS A 25 -2.03 9.10 6.85
C CYS A 25 -1.10 8.31 5.91
N GLN A 26 -0.58 8.92 4.84
CA GLN A 26 -0.03 8.18 3.71
C GLN A 26 1.32 7.52 4.02
N SER A 27 2.17 8.15 4.85
CA SER A 27 3.44 7.56 5.25
C SER A 27 3.23 6.26 6.04
N GLY A 28 2.31 6.25 7.01
CA GLY A 28 1.97 5.03 7.77
C GLY A 28 1.39 3.92 6.89
N GLN A 29 0.51 4.28 5.96
CA GLN A 29 -0.08 3.35 4.98
C GLN A 29 0.99 2.75 4.05
N ILE A 30 1.92 3.56 3.53
CA ILE A 30 3.01 3.08 2.68
C ILE A 30 3.92 2.12 3.47
N MET A 31 4.30 2.46 4.70
CA MET A 31 5.16 1.58 5.52
C MET A 31 4.47 0.24 5.84
N ALA A 32 3.16 0.26 6.15
CA ALA A 32 2.38 -0.96 6.35
C ALA A 32 2.27 -1.81 5.07
N ALA A 33 2.08 -1.17 3.92
CA ALA A 33 2.04 -1.86 2.63
C ALA A 33 3.40 -2.50 2.26
N VAL A 34 4.49 -1.79 2.52
CA VAL A 34 5.85 -2.33 2.31
C VAL A 34 6.08 -3.54 3.21
N ALA A 35 5.77 -3.44 4.51
CA ALA A 35 5.91 -4.55 5.43
C ALA A 35 5.08 -5.79 5.00
N LEU A 36 3.83 -5.57 4.58
CA LEU A 36 2.97 -6.64 4.05
C LEU A 36 3.61 -7.32 2.82
N LEU A 37 4.06 -6.54 1.84
CA LEU A 37 4.61 -7.08 0.58
C LEU A 37 6.00 -7.71 0.74
N SER A 38 6.74 -7.35 1.79
CA SER A 38 8.00 -8.01 2.13
C SER A 38 7.80 -9.43 2.67
N GLU A 39 6.62 -9.72 3.25
CA GLU A 39 6.28 -11.04 3.81
C GLU A 39 5.34 -11.84 2.90
N ASN A 40 4.47 -11.16 2.16
CA ASN A 40 3.46 -11.76 1.29
C ASN A 40 3.43 -11.04 -0.08
N ALA A 41 3.98 -11.69 -1.11
CA ALA A 41 4.09 -11.12 -2.45
C ALA A 41 2.75 -11.08 -3.22
N ASP A 42 1.72 -11.81 -2.77
CA ASP A 42 0.40 -11.88 -3.41
C ASP A 42 -0.71 -11.80 -2.33
N PRO A 43 -0.90 -10.63 -1.70
CA PRO A 43 -1.82 -10.49 -0.57
C PRO A 43 -3.28 -10.49 -1.03
N SER A 44 -4.14 -11.10 -0.22
CA SER A 44 -5.59 -11.00 -0.40
C SER A 44 -6.14 -9.66 0.09
N ASP A 45 -7.40 -9.38 -0.22
CA ASP A 45 -8.11 -8.20 0.30
C ASP A 45 -8.22 -8.20 1.82
N ASP A 46 -8.37 -9.37 2.45
CA ASP A 46 -8.45 -9.51 3.90
C ASP A 46 -7.09 -9.25 4.56
N ASP A 47 -5.99 -9.68 3.93
CA ASP A 47 -4.63 -9.39 4.40
C ASP A 47 -4.37 -7.88 4.40
N ILE A 48 -4.76 -7.20 3.33
CA ILE A 48 -4.65 -5.75 3.20
C ILE A 48 -5.48 -5.04 4.27
N ASP A 49 -6.73 -5.43 4.46
CA ASP A 49 -7.61 -4.77 5.44
C ASP A 49 -7.12 -4.96 6.88
N SER A 50 -6.58 -6.13 7.18
CA SER A 50 -5.97 -6.43 8.47
C SER A 50 -4.83 -5.45 8.81
N VAL A 51 -3.86 -5.27 7.89
CA VAL A 51 -2.72 -4.37 8.13
C VAL A 51 -3.09 -2.88 8.07
N MET A 52 -4.15 -2.53 7.32
CA MET A 52 -4.61 -1.15 7.19
C MET A 52 -5.57 -0.70 8.30
N SER A 53 -6.11 -1.63 9.10
CA SER A 53 -6.95 -1.32 10.25
C SER A 53 -6.29 -0.35 11.26
N GLY A 54 -4.96 -0.43 11.43
CA GLY A 54 -4.19 0.46 12.30
C GLY A 54 -3.90 1.84 11.71
N ASN A 55 -4.15 2.04 10.41
CA ASN A 55 -3.88 3.30 9.72
C ASN A 55 -5.21 3.98 9.34
N ILE A 56 -5.63 4.96 10.13
CA ILE A 56 -6.91 5.65 9.93
C ILE A 56 -6.83 6.71 8.82
N CYS A 57 -7.68 6.61 7.80
CA CYS A 57 -7.79 7.56 6.70
C CYS A 57 -9.12 8.32 6.74
N ARG A 58 -9.07 9.62 7.04
CA ARG A 58 -10.28 10.46 7.08
C ARG A 58 -10.77 10.91 5.71
N CYS A 59 -9.93 10.85 4.69
CA CYS A 59 -10.33 11.11 3.30
C CYS A 59 -11.03 9.90 2.64
N ALA A 60 -11.15 8.77 3.34
CA ALA A 60 -11.83 7.55 2.87
C ALA A 60 -11.22 6.95 1.57
N THR A 61 -9.90 6.89 1.48
CA THR A 61 -9.19 6.39 0.27
C THR A 61 -8.86 4.89 0.30
N TYR A 62 -9.42 4.12 1.25
CA TYR A 62 -9.11 2.69 1.45
C TYR A 62 -9.26 1.83 0.19
N VAL A 63 -10.26 2.09 -0.64
CA VAL A 63 -10.45 1.37 -1.91
C VAL A 63 -9.27 1.59 -2.87
N ARG A 64 -8.72 2.82 -2.92
CA ARG A 64 -7.54 3.13 -3.75
C ARG A 64 -6.26 2.57 -3.14
N ILE A 65 -6.15 2.57 -1.82
CA ILE A 65 -5.02 1.95 -1.08
C ILE A 65 -4.95 0.46 -1.41
N ARG A 66 -6.07 -0.26 -1.30
CA ARG A 66 -6.17 -1.68 -1.67
C ARG A 66 -5.74 -1.93 -3.12
N ALA A 67 -6.30 -1.16 -4.06
CA ALA A 67 -5.94 -1.28 -5.47
C ALA A 67 -4.45 -1.00 -5.72
N ALA A 68 -3.85 -0.06 -4.99
CA ALA A 68 -2.44 0.27 -5.14
C ALA A 68 -1.51 -0.82 -4.59
N ILE A 69 -1.91 -1.55 -3.55
CA ILE A 69 -1.13 -2.69 -3.03
C ILE A 69 -1.16 -3.85 -4.03
N HIS A 70 -2.31 -4.16 -4.62
CA HIS A 70 -2.43 -5.16 -5.68
C HIS A 70 -1.60 -4.80 -6.92
N GLU A 71 -1.63 -3.53 -7.33
CA GLU A 71 -0.79 -3.03 -8.41
C GLU A 71 0.71 -3.18 -8.08
N ALA A 72 1.11 -2.82 -6.86
CA ALA A 72 2.49 -2.96 -6.41
C ALA A 72 2.93 -4.44 -6.41
N ALA A 73 2.10 -5.34 -5.88
CA ALA A 73 2.33 -6.79 -5.92
C ALA A 73 2.52 -7.30 -7.36
N THR A 74 1.63 -6.89 -8.27
CA THR A 74 1.71 -7.25 -9.70
C THR A 74 3.01 -6.74 -10.33
N SER A 75 3.47 -5.54 -9.97
CA SER A 75 4.71 -4.97 -10.50
C SER A 75 6.00 -5.62 -9.98
N LEU A 76 5.89 -6.39 -8.88
CA LEU A 76 7.02 -7.08 -8.24
C LEU A 76 7.19 -8.53 -8.72
N ALA A 77 6.18 -9.10 -9.39
CA ALA A 77 6.19 -10.43 -10.00
C ALA A 77 7.08 -10.49 -11.26
#